data_AF-A0A2W6DSN3-F1
#
_entry.id   AF-A0A2W6DSN3-F1
#
_cell.length_a   1.000
_cell.length_b   1.000
_cell.length_c   1.000
_cell.angle_alpha   90.00
_cell.angle_beta   90.00
_cell.angle_gamma   90.00
#
_symmetry.space_group_name_H-M   'P 1'
#
loop_
_entity.id
_entity.type
_entity.pdbx_description
1 polymer ?
#
loop_
_entity_poly.entity_id
_entity_poly.type
_entity_poly.pdbx_seq_one_letter_code
_entity_poly.pdbx_strand_id
1 'polypeptide(L)' 'PDSHQPTRARERAMKKFTSPGGAQRFLSAFSGISPHFRPRRHRLRADTYCREMTSRFTTWNEVVGLPLAS' A
#
# COMPACT_ATOMS: atom_id res chain seq x y z
N PRO A 1 -7.74 -10.45 -22.60
CA PRO A 1 -7.24 -11.24 -21.44
C PRO A 1 -6.37 -10.37 -20.52
N ASP A 2 -7.00 -9.55 -19.65
CA ASP A 2 -6.30 -8.98 -18.48
C ASP A 2 -7.20 -8.30 -17.42
N SER A 3 -8.48 -8.68 -17.33
CA SER A 3 -9.41 -8.05 -16.36
C SER A 3 -9.40 -8.72 -14.97
N HIS A 4 -8.68 -9.83 -14.80
CA HIS A 4 -8.71 -10.65 -13.58
C HIS A 4 -7.58 -10.38 -12.57
N GLN A 5 -6.49 -9.72 -12.98
CA GLN A 5 -5.35 -9.43 -12.09
C GLN A 5 -5.74 -8.56 -10.87
N PRO A 6 -6.53 -7.47 -11.03
CA PRO A 6 -6.97 -6.67 -9.89
C PRO A 6 -7.84 -7.47 -8.92
N THR A 7 -8.70 -8.34 -9.46
CA THR A 7 -9.59 -9.20 -8.68
C THR A 7 -8.82 -10.24 -7.88
N ARG A 8 -7.81 -10.90 -8.47
CA ARG A 8 -6.99 -11.89 -7.73
C ARG A 8 -6.17 -11.26 -6.61
N ALA A 9 -5.60 -10.08 -6.82
CA ALA A 9 -4.84 -9.39 -5.77
C ALA A 9 -5.75 -9.04 -4.58
N ARG A 10 -6.98 -8.59 -4.88
CA ARG A 10 -8.01 -8.30 -3.89
C ARG A 10 -8.47 -9.56 -3.15
N GLU A 11 -8.75 -10.66 -3.86
CA GLU A 11 -9.10 -11.95 -3.25
C GLU A 11 -7.99 -12.48 -2.32
N ARG A 12 -6.72 -12.38 -2.71
CA ARG A 12 -5.58 -12.77 -1.87
C ARG A 12 -5.45 -11.90 -0.62
N ALA A 13 -5.71 -10.60 -0.72
CA ALA A 13 -5.77 -9.72 0.43
C ALA A 13 -6.96 -10.08 1.34
N MET A 14 -8.13 -10.37 0.75
CA MET A 14 -9.34 -10.77 1.47
C MET A 14 -9.16 -12.10 2.22
N LYS A 15 -8.38 -13.06 1.71
CA LYS A 15 -8.01 -14.29 2.44
C LYS A 15 -7.29 -14.03 3.77
N LYS A 16 -6.69 -12.85 3.97
CA LYS A 16 -6.01 -12.48 5.22
C LYS A 16 -6.95 -11.83 6.24
N PHE A 17 -8.20 -11.51 5.87
CA PHE A 17 -9.19 -10.91 6.76
C PHE A 17 -10.23 -11.96 7.16
N THR A 18 -10.43 -12.11 8.48
CA THR A 18 -11.39 -13.07 9.05
C THR A 18 -12.85 -12.68 8.82
N SER A 19 -13.14 -11.42 8.46
CA SER A 19 -14.50 -10.97 8.13
C SER A 19 -14.55 -9.97 6.97
N PRO A 20 -15.63 -10.00 6.15
CA PRO A 20 -15.85 -9.01 5.09
C PRO A 20 -15.93 -7.57 5.62
N GLY A 21 -16.54 -7.38 6.80
CA GLY A 21 -16.65 -6.05 7.43
C GLY A 21 -15.28 -5.48 7.83
N GLY A 22 -14.38 -6.30 8.36
CA GLY A 22 -13.01 -5.89 8.69
C GLY A 22 -12.22 -5.50 7.43
N ALA A 23 -12.33 -6.31 6.37
CA ALA A 23 -11.73 -6.00 5.08
C ALA A 23 -12.29 -4.69 4.50
N GLN A 24 -13.60 -4.46 4.56
CA GLN A 24 -14.23 -3.26 4.04
C GLN A 24 -13.79 -2.00 4.78
N ARG A 25 -13.69 -2.05 6.13
CA ARG A 25 -13.20 -0.93 6.94
C ARG A 25 -11.73 -0.61 6.62
N PHE A 26 -10.90 -1.64 6.49
CA PHE A 26 -9.52 -1.49 6.05
C PHE A 26 -9.43 -0.89 4.64
N LEU A 27 -10.16 -1.42 3.67
CA LEU A 27 -10.16 -0.94 2.29
C LEU A 27 -10.65 0.51 2.20
N SER A 28 -11.69 0.88 2.95
CA SER A 28 -12.21 2.25 2.98
C SER A 28 -11.13 3.23 3.42
N ALA A 29 -10.51 2.98 4.58
CA ALA A 29 -9.43 3.84 5.11
C ALA A 29 -8.18 3.83 4.21
N PHE A 30 -7.79 2.65 3.70
CA PHE A 30 -6.56 2.48 2.93
C PHE A 30 -6.67 2.94 1.47
N SER A 31 -7.88 3.02 0.90
CA SER A 31 -8.11 3.40 -0.50
C SER A 31 -7.59 4.81 -0.83
N GLY A 32 -7.70 5.76 0.10
CA GLY A 32 -7.19 7.12 -0.08
C GLY A 32 -5.66 7.22 -0.05
N ILE A 33 -5.00 6.32 0.66
CA ILE A 33 -3.56 6.37 0.92
C ILE A 33 -2.77 5.50 -0.08
N SER A 34 -3.35 4.40 -0.54
CA SER A 34 -2.72 3.43 -1.45
C SER A 34 -2.07 4.05 -2.71
N PRO A 35 -2.68 5.04 -3.40
CA PRO A 35 -2.02 5.68 -4.55
C PRO A 35 -0.72 6.39 -4.19
N HIS A 36 -0.62 6.95 -2.98
CA HIS A 36 0.60 7.60 -2.49
C HIS A 36 1.75 6.60 -2.30
N PHE A 37 1.50 5.30 -2.14
CA PHE A 37 2.56 4.28 -2.03
C PHE A 37 2.83 3.53 -3.33
N ARG A 38 2.29 4.01 -4.45
CA ARG A 38 2.47 3.40 -5.78
C ARG A 38 3.17 4.36 -6.75
N PRO A 39 4.41 4.80 -6.45
CA PRO A 39 5.18 5.54 -7.44
C PRO A 39 5.39 4.63 -8.66
N ARG A 40 5.50 5.25 -9.84
CA ARG A 40 5.62 4.52 -11.10
C ARG A 40 6.99 3.83 -11.17
N ARG A 41 7.12 2.67 -10.51
CA ARG A 41 8.38 1.91 -10.35
C ARG A 41 9.11 1.67 -11.68
N HIS A 42 8.35 1.46 -12.76
CA HIS A 42 8.90 1.26 -14.10
C HIS A 42 9.56 2.52 -14.71
N ARG A 43 9.37 3.70 -14.11
CA ARG A 43 9.96 4.97 -14.54
C ARG A 43 11.11 5.43 -13.67
N LEU A 44 11.40 4.70 -12.60
CA LEU A 44 12.39 5.08 -11.61
C LEU A 44 13.51 4.05 -11.60
N ARG A 45 14.74 4.52 -11.43
CA ARG A 45 15.85 3.64 -11.07
C ARG A 45 15.61 3.07 -9.68
N ALA A 46 16.20 1.90 -9.41
CA ALA A 46 15.96 1.17 -8.16
C ALA A 46 16.34 1.99 -6.92
N ASP A 47 17.46 2.71 -6.97
CA ASP A 47 17.92 3.60 -5.90
C ASP A 47 16.93 4.75 -5.63
N THR A 48 16.43 5.37 -6.69
CA THR A 48 15.48 6.48 -6.61
C THR A 48 14.15 6.00 -6.05
N TYR A 49 13.67 4.84 -6.50
CA TYR A 49 12.47 4.20 -5.96
C TYR A 49 12.62 3.86 -4.47
N CYS A 50 13.76 3.29 -4.05
CA CYS A 50 14.02 3.01 -2.63
C CYS A 50 13.98 4.29 -1.80
N ARG A 51 14.70 5.34 -2.22
CA ARG A 51 14.73 6.62 -1.49
C ARG A 51 13.35 7.25 -1.36
N GLU A 52 12.57 7.23 -2.43
CA GLU A 52 11.20 7.73 -2.44
C GLU A 52 10.30 6.95 -1.47
N MET A 53 10.37 5.62 -1.49
CA MET A 53 9.61 4.79 -0.56
C MET A 53 10.03 5.01 0.89
N THR A 54 11.33 5.13 1.19
CA THR A 54 11.83 5.46 2.53
C THR A 54 11.23 6.77 3.03
N SER A 55 11.29 7.85 2.24
CA SER A 55 10.74 9.16 2.62
C SER A 55 9.22 9.10 2.88
N ARG A 56 8.47 8.38 2.04
CA ARG A 56 7.01 8.22 2.21
C ARG A 56 6.68 7.42 3.47
N PHE A 57 7.45 6.38 3.79
CA PHE A 57 7.28 5.61 5.03
C PHE A 57 7.68 6.40 6.28
N THR A 58 8.74 7.22 6.22
CA THR A 58 9.11 8.15 7.30
C THR A 58 7.94 9.08 7.62
N THR A 59 7.41 9.76 6.61
CA THR A 59 6.26 10.69 6.77
C THR A 59 5.03 9.97 7.34
N TRP A 60 4.77 8.76 6.85
CA TRP A 60 3.67 7.94 7.35
C TRP A 60 3.83 7.60 8.83
N ASN A 61 5.01 7.12 9.24
CA ASN A 61 5.30 6.77 10.63
C ASN A 61 5.15 7.98 11.56
N GLU A 62 5.58 9.16 11.12
CA GLU A 62 5.38 10.42 11.87
C GLU A 62 3.88 10.71 12.06
N VAL A 63 3.07 10.63 11.00
CA VAL A 63 1.63 10.89 11.06
C VAL A 63 0.90 9.89 11.95
N VAL A 64 1.29 8.62 11.94
CA VAL A 64 0.65 7.57 12.76
C VAL A 64 1.28 7.42 14.16
N GLY A 65 2.29 8.22 14.50
CA GLY A 65 2.97 8.17 15.79
C GLY A 65 3.79 6.89 16.02
N LEU A 66 4.23 6.22 14.96
CA LEU A 66 5.12 5.06 15.05
C LEU A 66 6.59 5.53 15.09
N PRO A 67 7.46 4.82 15.84
CA PRO A 67 8.89 5.11 15.80
C PRO A 67 9.45 4.97 14.37
N LEU A 68 10.37 5.86 13.99
CA LEU A 68 11.06 5.80 12.71
C LEU A 68 11.73 4.42 12.56
N ALA A 69 11.63 3.85 11.36
CA ALA A 69 12.28 2.57 11.08
C ALA A 69 13.81 2.80 11.06
N SER A 70 14.48 2.32 12.12
CA SER A 70 15.94 2.31 12.28
C SER A 70 16.61 1.21 11.46
#